data_AF-T1AB06-F1
#
_entry.id   AF-T1AB06-F1
#
_cell.length_a   1.000
_cell.length_b   1.000
_cell.length_c   1.000
_cell.angle_alpha   90.00
_cell.angle_beta   90.00
_cell.angle_gamma   90.00
#
_symmetry.space_group_name_H-M   'P 1'
#
loop_
_entity.id
_entity.type
_entity.pdbx_description
1 polymer ?
#
loop_
_entity_poly.entity_id
_entity_poly.type
_entity_poly.pdbx_seq_one_letter_code
_entity_poly.pdbx_strand_id
1 'polypeptide(L)'
;NPKDALSDLQNAKTNSVPAERWATPLGRALLVTQQYDKLLETLSPDKAFEPKVKARVNVLRGDAYRGLKQFDQARQSYQAALTLDPRDPAALVGLAKLAAIASDPGSAGHYVQQALSAAPDNPQAWVAKGDLAFDGGNFAGAEADYQKVLGFKNPDWLPQERFYALARLVDAQVQQNQYDKALVQHSDT
;
A
#
# COMPACT_ATOMS: atom_id res chain seq x y z
N ASN A 1 14.30 7.84 14.44
CA ASN A 1 15.08 6.73 13.85
C ASN A 1 14.22 5.46 13.90
N PRO A 2 14.01 4.75 12.78
CA PRO A 2 13.11 3.59 12.71
C PRO A 2 13.48 2.44 13.65
N LYS A 3 14.77 2.28 14.01
CA LYS A 3 15.22 1.27 14.99
C LYS A 3 14.70 1.56 16.40
N ASP A 4 14.70 2.81 16.82
CA ASP A 4 14.23 3.22 18.15
C ASP A 4 12.70 3.07 18.24
N ALA A 5 11.97 3.46 17.19
CA ALA A 5 10.53 3.24 17.10
C ALA A 5 10.15 1.74 17.13
N LEU A 6 10.95 0.88 16.50
CA LEU A 6 10.80 -0.58 16.56
C LEU A 6 11.00 -1.13 17.97
N SER A 7 12.01 -0.63 18.69
CA SER A 7 12.30 -1.00 20.08
C SER A 7 11.15 -0.61 21.01
N ASP A 8 10.65 0.62 20.89
CA ASP A 8 9.56 1.14 21.73
C ASP A 8 8.25 0.38 21.51
N LEU A 9 7.93 0.04 20.24
CA LEU A 9 6.75 -0.75 19.91
C LEU A 9 6.85 -2.21 20.36
N GLN A 10 8.07 -2.78 20.36
CA GLN A 10 8.32 -4.11 20.93
C GLN A 10 8.14 -4.11 22.45
N ASN A 11 8.59 -3.06 23.14
CA ASN A 11 8.38 -2.89 24.58
C ASN A 11 6.89 -2.66 24.92
N ALA A 12 6.15 -1.95 24.06
CA ALA A 12 4.70 -1.80 24.24
C ALA A 12 3.94 -3.13 24.15
N LYS A 13 4.39 -4.05 23.28
CA LYS A 13 3.82 -5.41 23.16
C LYS A 13 3.95 -6.21 24.48
N THR A 14 5.01 -6.00 25.26
CA THR A 14 5.25 -6.75 26.51
C THR A 14 4.55 -6.17 27.74
N ASN A 15 4.16 -4.89 27.71
CA ASN A 15 3.67 -4.16 28.88
C ASN A 15 2.13 -4.11 29.01
N SER A 16 1.41 -5.15 28.54
CA SER A 16 -0.08 -5.20 28.57
C SER A 16 -0.78 -4.02 27.88
N VAL A 17 -0.10 -3.35 26.95
CA VAL A 17 -0.69 -2.24 26.17
C VAL A 17 -1.69 -2.84 25.17
N PRO A 18 -2.88 -2.23 24.97
CA PRO A 18 -3.86 -2.70 24.00
C PRO A 18 -3.25 -2.91 22.62
N ALA A 19 -3.65 -4.00 21.95
CA ALA A 19 -3.07 -4.41 20.67
C ALA A 19 -3.11 -3.32 19.61
N GLU A 20 -4.12 -2.44 19.67
CA GLU A 20 -4.28 -1.32 18.73
C GLU A 20 -3.09 -0.35 18.75
N ARG A 21 -2.45 -0.16 19.91
CA ARG A 21 -1.37 0.81 20.09
C ARG A 21 -0.02 0.31 19.57
N TRP A 22 0.17 -1.01 19.43
CA TRP A 22 1.44 -1.57 18.97
C TRP A 22 1.32 -2.39 17.68
N ALA A 23 0.24 -3.13 17.43
CA ALA A 23 0.18 -4.11 16.35
C ALA A 23 0.27 -3.48 14.95
N THR A 24 -0.55 -2.46 14.69
CA THR A 24 -0.54 -1.79 13.37
C THR A 24 0.74 -0.98 13.15
N PRO A 25 1.20 -0.13 14.10
CA PRO A 25 2.46 0.59 13.92
C PRO A 25 3.68 -0.35 13.80
N LEU A 26 3.74 -1.42 14.60
CA LEU A 26 4.84 -2.39 14.54
C LEU A 26 4.85 -3.14 13.22
N GLY A 27 3.70 -3.61 12.75
CA GLY A 27 3.61 -4.28 11.45
C GLY A 27 4.03 -3.36 10.30
N ARG A 28 3.63 -2.08 10.32
CA ARG A 28 4.12 -1.09 9.34
C ARG A 28 5.63 -0.92 9.38
N ALA A 29 6.22 -0.81 10.57
CA ALA A 29 7.66 -0.68 10.72
C ALA A 29 8.41 -1.93 10.21
N LEU A 30 7.87 -3.13 10.47
CA LEU A 30 8.43 -4.39 9.96
C LEU A 30 8.33 -4.49 8.43
N LEU A 31 7.24 -4.00 7.81
CA LEU A 31 7.12 -3.93 6.35
C LEU A 31 8.17 -3.01 5.73
N VAL A 32 8.33 -1.79 6.26
CA VAL A 32 9.30 -0.81 5.75
C VAL A 32 10.73 -1.32 5.88
N THR A 33 11.01 -2.08 6.96
CA THR A 33 12.32 -2.70 7.18
C THR A 33 12.46 -4.08 6.53
N GLN A 34 11.49 -4.50 5.70
CA GLN A 34 11.45 -5.78 4.99
C GLN A 34 11.58 -7.03 5.89
N GLN A 35 11.26 -6.89 7.18
CA GLN A 35 11.25 -7.99 8.14
C GLN A 35 9.92 -8.77 8.05
N TYR A 36 9.65 -9.36 6.89
CA TYR A 36 8.38 -10.01 6.57
C TYR A 36 8.10 -11.22 7.47
N ASP A 37 9.08 -12.11 7.65
CA ASP A 37 8.92 -13.30 8.49
C ASP A 37 8.60 -12.93 9.95
N LYS A 38 9.33 -11.95 10.49
CA LYS A 38 9.10 -11.44 11.85
C LYS A 38 7.73 -10.77 11.99
N LEU A 39 7.21 -10.13 10.93
CA LEU A 39 5.85 -9.60 10.90
C LEU A 39 4.84 -10.74 11.01
N LEU A 40 4.98 -11.77 10.18
CA LEU A 40 4.06 -12.90 10.13
C LEU A 40 4.07 -13.71 11.44
N GLU A 41 5.22 -13.83 12.09
CA GLU A 41 5.35 -14.42 13.42
C GLU A 41 4.70 -13.54 14.50
N THR A 42 4.99 -12.24 14.49
CA THR A 42 4.53 -11.30 15.53
C THR A 42 3.03 -11.04 15.47
N LEU A 43 2.48 -10.99 14.26
CA LEU A 43 1.08 -10.73 13.96
C LEU A 43 0.39 -12.01 13.47
N SER A 44 0.52 -13.09 14.24
CA SER A 44 -0.06 -14.40 13.90
C SER A 44 -1.60 -14.37 13.86
N PRO A 45 -2.24 -15.23 13.06
CA PRO A 45 -3.70 -15.35 13.00
C PRO A 45 -4.34 -15.79 14.32
N ASP A 46 -3.60 -16.57 15.12
CA ASP A 46 -4.07 -17.13 16.39
C ASP A 46 -4.16 -16.08 17.50
N LYS A 47 -3.52 -14.92 17.30
CA LYS A 47 -3.55 -13.84 18.26
C LYS A 47 -4.91 -13.15 18.25
N ALA A 48 -5.51 -13.01 19.42
CA ALA A 48 -6.75 -12.29 19.59
C ALA A 48 -6.52 -10.78 19.36
N PHE A 49 -7.17 -10.26 18.31
CA PHE A 49 -7.24 -8.85 18.00
C PHE A 49 -8.71 -8.43 17.89
N GLU A 50 -9.02 -7.23 18.36
CA GLU A 50 -10.30 -6.59 18.08
C GLU A 50 -10.58 -6.58 16.57
N PRO A 51 -11.84 -6.71 16.11
CA PRO A 51 -12.15 -6.87 14.69
C PRO A 51 -11.51 -5.83 13.77
N LYS A 52 -11.52 -4.56 14.17
CA LYS A 52 -10.92 -3.45 13.42
C LYS A 52 -9.39 -3.56 13.33
N VAL A 53 -8.74 -3.98 14.41
CA VAL A 53 -7.29 -4.23 14.43
C VAL A 53 -6.96 -5.47 13.61
N LYS A 54 -7.78 -6.52 13.72
CA LYS A 54 -7.62 -7.76 12.97
C LYS A 54 -7.71 -7.54 11.46
N ALA A 55 -8.62 -6.70 10.99
CA ALA A 55 -8.71 -6.31 9.59
C ALA A 55 -7.39 -5.67 9.10
N ARG A 56 -6.86 -4.69 9.85
CA ARG A 56 -5.59 -4.02 9.53
C ARG A 56 -4.40 -4.97 9.59
N VAL A 57 -4.36 -5.86 10.59
CA VAL A 57 -3.34 -6.91 10.71
C VAL A 57 -3.37 -7.82 9.47
N ASN A 58 -4.55 -8.23 9.02
CA ASN A 58 -4.69 -9.06 7.83
C ASN A 58 -4.19 -8.35 6.55
N VAL A 59 -4.41 -7.03 6.41
CA VAL A 59 -3.78 -6.24 5.34
C VAL A 59 -2.25 -6.29 5.42
N LEU A 60 -1.68 -6.01 6.60
CA LEU A 60 -0.23 -6.00 6.81
C LEU A 60 0.41 -7.36 6.54
N ARG A 61 -0.26 -8.45 6.91
CA ARG A 61 0.17 -9.80 6.57
C ARG A 61 0.09 -10.06 5.07
N GLY A 62 -0.97 -9.60 4.42
CA GLY A 62 -1.10 -9.66 2.96
C GLY A 62 0.07 -8.98 2.26
N ASP A 63 0.47 -7.80 2.74
CA ASP A 63 1.63 -7.07 2.24
C ASP A 63 2.95 -7.82 2.47
N ALA A 64 3.11 -8.45 3.63
CA ALA A 64 4.29 -9.27 3.93
C ALA A 64 4.39 -10.50 3.03
N TYR A 65 3.29 -11.25 2.87
CA TYR A 65 3.22 -12.38 1.95
C TYR A 65 3.48 -11.96 0.50
N ARG A 66 2.96 -10.81 0.06
CA ARG A 66 3.25 -10.26 -1.27
C ARG A 66 4.73 -9.93 -1.42
N GLY A 67 5.36 -9.34 -0.41
CA GLY A 67 6.81 -9.09 -0.37
C GLY A 67 7.65 -10.36 -0.48
N LEU A 68 7.18 -11.45 0.14
CA LEU A 68 7.76 -12.79 0.05
C LEU A 68 7.39 -13.54 -1.25
N LYS A 69 6.64 -12.91 -2.16
CA LYS A 69 6.11 -13.53 -3.40
C LYS A 69 5.18 -14.72 -3.15
N GLN A 70 4.63 -14.83 -1.95
CA GLN A 70 3.65 -15.82 -1.53
C GLN A 70 2.23 -15.35 -1.87
N PHE A 71 1.91 -15.30 -3.16
CA PHE A 71 0.72 -14.57 -3.66
C PHE A 71 -0.62 -15.17 -3.19
N ASP A 72 -0.72 -16.48 -3.03
CA ASP A 72 -1.96 -17.10 -2.55
C ASP A 72 -2.24 -16.77 -1.08
N GLN A 73 -1.21 -16.80 -0.24
CA GLN A 73 -1.31 -16.40 1.18
C GLN A 73 -1.59 -14.90 1.31
N ALA A 74 -1.03 -14.09 0.40
CA ALA A 74 -1.33 -12.66 0.32
C ALA A 74 -2.82 -12.44 -0.01
N ARG A 75 -3.34 -13.14 -1.04
CA ARG A 75 -4.75 -13.06 -1.44
C ARG A 75 -5.68 -13.45 -0.30
N GLN A 76 -5.42 -14.57 0.37
CA GLN A 76 -6.20 -15.03 1.52
C GLN A 76 -6.20 -13.99 2.65
N SER A 77 -5.05 -13.36 2.92
CA SER A 77 -4.94 -12.34 3.96
C SER A 77 -5.74 -11.08 3.62
N TYR A 78 -5.66 -10.59 2.37
CA TYR A 78 -6.49 -9.45 1.94
C TYR A 78 -7.99 -9.78 1.96
N GLN A 79 -8.38 -10.97 1.52
CA GLN A 79 -9.77 -11.43 1.61
C GLN A 79 -10.26 -11.51 3.06
N ALA A 80 -9.43 -12.01 3.98
CA ALA A 80 -9.75 -12.04 5.40
C ALA A 80 -9.88 -10.63 6.01
N ALA A 81 -9.15 -9.64 5.48
CA ALA A 81 -9.38 -8.24 5.84
C ALA A 81 -10.75 -7.75 5.33
N LEU A 82 -11.12 -8.06 4.09
CA LEU A 82 -12.39 -7.66 3.49
C LEU A 82 -13.62 -8.35 4.12
N THR A 83 -13.46 -9.55 4.68
CA THR A 83 -14.53 -10.17 5.48
C THR A 83 -14.86 -9.34 6.73
N LEU A 84 -13.86 -8.65 7.29
CA LEU A 84 -14.01 -7.83 8.51
C LEU A 84 -14.37 -6.37 8.19
N ASP A 85 -13.82 -5.84 7.09
CA ASP A 85 -14.12 -4.51 6.56
C ASP A 85 -14.23 -4.58 5.01
N PRO A 86 -15.45 -4.76 4.47
CA PRO A 86 -15.67 -4.94 3.03
C PRO A 86 -15.26 -3.76 2.15
N ARG A 87 -15.00 -2.59 2.75
CA ARG A 87 -14.62 -1.37 2.03
C ARG A 87 -13.22 -0.91 2.40
N ASP A 88 -12.39 -1.76 3.02
CA ASP A 88 -11.01 -1.39 3.34
C ASP A 88 -10.20 -1.12 2.05
N PRO A 89 -9.78 0.13 1.79
CA PRO A 89 -9.13 0.48 0.54
C PRO A 89 -7.75 -0.15 0.41
N ALA A 90 -7.05 -0.43 1.52
CA ALA A 90 -5.71 -1.02 1.48
C ALA A 90 -5.77 -2.50 1.07
N ALA A 91 -6.76 -3.26 1.57
CA ALA A 91 -7.01 -4.63 1.15
C ALA A 91 -7.40 -4.72 -0.34
N LEU A 92 -8.28 -3.82 -0.81
CA LEU A 92 -8.67 -3.73 -2.22
C LEU A 92 -7.47 -3.41 -3.12
N VAL A 93 -6.63 -2.45 -2.73
CA VAL A 93 -5.38 -2.15 -3.44
C VAL A 93 -4.41 -3.34 -3.42
N GLY A 94 -4.34 -4.08 -2.31
CA GLY A 94 -3.57 -5.32 -2.22
C GLY A 94 -4.00 -6.35 -3.27
N LEU A 95 -5.31 -6.58 -3.40
CA LEU A 95 -5.88 -7.48 -4.41
C LEU A 95 -5.65 -6.96 -5.84
N ALA A 96 -5.78 -5.65 -6.08
CA ALA A 96 -5.48 -5.05 -7.36
C ALA A 96 -4.03 -5.32 -7.80
N LYS A 97 -3.08 -5.14 -6.87
CA LYS A 97 -1.66 -5.42 -7.11
C LYS A 97 -1.40 -6.90 -7.42
N LEU A 98 -2.08 -7.82 -6.74
CA LEU A 98 -1.97 -9.25 -7.04
C LEU A 98 -2.56 -9.60 -8.41
N ALA A 99 -3.67 -8.98 -8.79
CA ALA A 99 -4.27 -9.18 -10.11
C ALA A 99 -3.36 -8.63 -11.23
N ALA A 100 -2.73 -7.47 -11.03
CA ALA A 100 -1.74 -6.92 -11.95
C ALA A 100 -0.53 -7.86 -12.12
N ILE A 101 0.00 -8.40 -11.01
CA ILE A 101 1.08 -9.41 -11.04
C ILE A 101 0.66 -10.67 -11.81
N ALA A 102 -0.61 -11.06 -11.69
CA ALA A 102 -1.19 -12.18 -12.43
C ALA A 102 -1.52 -11.86 -13.90
N SER A 103 -1.15 -10.66 -14.39
CA SER A 103 -1.49 -10.18 -15.73
C SER A 103 -3.00 -10.17 -16.02
N ASP A 104 -3.80 -9.90 -14.99
CA ASP A 104 -5.26 -9.71 -15.07
C ASP A 104 -5.63 -8.24 -14.82
N PRO A 105 -5.47 -7.37 -15.84
CA PRO A 105 -5.79 -5.95 -15.72
C PRO A 105 -7.29 -5.69 -15.49
N GLY A 106 -8.17 -6.61 -15.90
CA GLY A 106 -9.61 -6.49 -15.70
C GLY A 106 -9.96 -6.56 -14.21
N SER A 107 -9.53 -7.60 -13.53
CA SER A 107 -9.71 -7.72 -12.07
C SER A 107 -8.97 -6.61 -11.32
N ALA A 108 -7.76 -6.25 -11.76
CA ALA A 108 -7.01 -5.18 -11.13
C ALA A 108 -7.75 -3.84 -11.18
N GLY A 109 -8.27 -3.47 -12.36
CA GLY A 109 -9.07 -2.26 -12.54
C GLY A 109 -10.35 -2.26 -11.69
N HIS A 110 -11.03 -3.41 -11.60
CA HIS A 110 -12.21 -3.56 -10.75
C HIS A 110 -11.90 -3.32 -9.26
N TYR A 111 -10.84 -3.92 -8.72
CA TYR A 111 -10.44 -3.68 -7.33
C TYR A 111 -9.98 -2.24 -7.07
N VAL A 112 -9.26 -1.62 -8.03
CA VAL A 112 -8.91 -0.19 -7.93
C VAL A 112 -10.16 0.69 -7.90
N GLN A 113 -11.15 0.41 -8.75
CA GLN A 113 -12.41 1.15 -8.76
C GLN A 113 -13.15 1.03 -7.44
N GLN A 114 -13.19 -0.17 -6.85
CA GLN A 114 -13.78 -0.38 -5.53
C GLN A 114 -13.03 0.40 -4.45
N ALA A 115 -11.69 0.39 -4.48
CA ALA A 115 -10.86 1.13 -3.52
C ALA A 115 -11.11 2.64 -3.59
N LEU A 116 -11.16 3.21 -4.80
CA LEU A 116 -11.44 4.63 -5.02
C LEU A 116 -12.91 5.00 -4.69
N SER A 117 -13.84 4.06 -4.85
CA SER A 117 -15.24 4.27 -4.42
C SER A 117 -15.39 4.24 -2.90
N ALA A 118 -14.52 3.51 -2.20
CA ALA A 118 -14.48 3.47 -0.74
C ALA A 118 -13.76 4.70 -0.15
N ALA A 119 -12.64 5.10 -0.76
CA ALA A 119 -11.83 6.23 -0.34
C ALA A 119 -11.31 7.00 -1.56
N PRO A 120 -12.07 8.02 -2.04
CA PRO A 120 -11.73 8.79 -3.25
C PRO A 120 -10.42 9.56 -3.16
N ASP A 121 -9.91 9.80 -1.96
CA ASP A 121 -8.65 10.46 -1.67
C ASP A 121 -7.54 9.49 -1.27
N ASN A 122 -7.70 8.18 -1.52
CA ASN A 122 -6.69 7.20 -1.15
C ASN A 122 -5.49 7.22 -2.14
N PRO A 123 -4.27 7.61 -1.71
CA PRO A 123 -3.13 7.71 -2.61
C PRO A 123 -2.70 6.37 -3.18
N GLN A 124 -2.76 5.29 -2.39
CA GLN A 124 -2.34 3.97 -2.86
C GLN A 124 -3.26 3.44 -3.97
N ALA A 125 -4.55 3.80 -3.93
CA ALA A 125 -5.50 3.47 -4.97
C ALA A 125 -5.28 4.31 -6.24
N TRP A 126 -4.96 5.60 -6.11
CA TRP A 126 -4.57 6.44 -7.26
C TRP A 126 -3.24 5.99 -7.89
N VAL A 127 -2.24 5.62 -7.08
CA VAL A 127 -1.00 5.00 -7.56
C VAL A 127 -1.31 3.71 -8.31
N ALA A 128 -2.11 2.81 -7.74
CA ALA A 128 -2.47 1.55 -8.41
C ALA A 128 -3.22 1.79 -9.73
N LYS A 129 -4.08 2.81 -9.79
CA LYS A 129 -4.75 3.21 -11.03
C LYS A 129 -3.75 3.71 -12.08
N GLY A 130 -2.82 4.59 -11.67
CA GLY A 130 -1.76 5.10 -12.54
C GLY A 130 -0.86 3.99 -13.04
N ASP A 131 -0.49 3.03 -12.18
CA ASP A 131 0.32 1.86 -12.55
C ASP A 131 -0.39 1.01 -13.61
N LEU A 132 -1.69 0.73 -13.43
CA LEU A 132 -2.47 0.00 -14.43
C LEU A 132 -2.60 0.74 -15.76
N ALA A 133 -2.75 2.07 -15.71
CA ALA A 133 -2.79 2.88 -16.92
C ALA A 133 -1.43 2.86 -17.64
N PHE A 134 -0.34 2.97 -16.88
CA PHE A 134 1.03 2.93 -17.41
C PHE A 134 1.34 1.58 -18.05
N ASP A 135 1.04 0.49 -17.36
CA ASP A 135 1.26 -0.88 -17.85
C ASP A 135 0.40 -1.18 -19.09
N GLY A 136 -0.77 -0.56 -19.19
CA GLY A 136 -1.64 -0.59 -20.37
C GLY A 136 -1.21 0.36 -21.51
N GLY A 137 -0.09 1.07 -21.38
CA GLY A 137 0.41 2.03 -22.38
C GLY A 137 -0.34 3.37 -22.42
N ASN A 138 -1.30 3.59 -21.52
CA ASN A 138 -1.99 4.86 -21.36
C ASN A 138 -1.17 5.80 -20.47
N PHE A 139 -0.05 6.27 -20.99
CA PHE A 139 0.88 7.13 -20.26
C PHE A 139 0.28 8.49 -19.86
N ALA A 140 -0.60 9.05 -20.69
CA ALA A 140 -1.30 10.30 -20.37
C ALA A 140 -2.28 10.11 -19.20
N GLY A 141 -3.00 8.98 -19.15
CA GLY A 141 -3.84 8.62 -18.01
C GLY A 141 -3.02 8.38 -16.74
N ALA A 142 -1.90 7.68 -16.87
CA ALA A 142 -0.98 7.44 -15.76
C ALA A 142 -0.43 8.75 -15.17
N GLU A 143 0.03 9.67 -16.02
CA GLU A 143 0.47 11.01 -15.61
C GLU A 143 -0.62 11.74 -14.81
N ALA A 144 -1.86 11.77 -15.31
CA ALA A 144 -2.96 12.42 -14.62
C ALA A 144 -3.25 11.79 -13.25
N ASP A 145 -3.21 10.46 -13.15
CA ASP A 145 -3.44 9.72 -11.91
C ASP A 145 -2.31 9.93 -10.90
N TYR A 146 -1.03 9.97 -11.32
CA TYR A 146 0.09 10.28 -10.42
C TYR A 146 0.08 11.74 -9.96
N GLN A 147 -0.30 12.69 -10.82
CA GLN A 147 -0.48 14.09 -10.44
C GLN A 147 -1.58 14.25 -9.38
N LYS A 148 -2.65 13.44 -9.42
CA LYS A 148 -3.64 13.42 -8.34
C LYS A 148 -2.99 13.08 -7.00
N VAL A 149 -2.10 12.08 -6.95
CA VAL A 149 -1.36 11.71 -5.73
C VAL A 149 -0.58 12.89 -5.16
N LEU A 150 0.10 13.66 -6.01
CA LEU A 150 0.91 14.81 -5.60
C LEU A 150 0.06 16.03 -5.16
N GLY A 151 -1.19 16.11 -5.61
CA GLY A 151 -2.11 17.19 -5.26
C GLY A 151 -2.73 17.07 -3.86
N PHE A 152 -2.63 15.91 -3.22
CA PHE A 152 -3.17 15.71 -1.89
C PHE A 152 -2.24 16.31 -0.82
N LYS A 153 -2.80 17.13 0.08
CA LYS A 153 -2.05 17.90 1.09
C LYS A 153 -2.04 17.27 2.48
N ASN A 154 -2.43 16.02 2.60
CA ASN A 154 -2.70 15.44 3.92
C ASN A 154 -1.41 14.92 4.59
N PRO A 155 -1.07 15.39 5.80
CA PRO A 155 0.20 15.10 6.49
C PRO A 155 0.34 13.66 7.03
N ASP A 156 -0.73 12.86 7.06
CA ASP A 156 -0.71 11.48 7.58
C ASP A 156 -0.20 10.42 6.57
N TRP A 157 0.29 10.89 5.42
CA TRP A 157 0.58 10.06 4.25
C TRP A 157 2.04 9.62 4.29
N LEU A 158 2.33 8.35 3.97
CA LEU A 158 3.72 7.91 4.06
C LEU A 158 4.52 8.63 2.94
N PRO A 159 5.72 9.16 3.25
CA PRO A 159 6.55 9.86 2.26
C PRO A 159 6.85 9.02 1.01
N GLN A 160 6.79 7.70 1.14
CA GLN A 160 7.10 6.73 0.08
C GLN A 160 6.09 6.74 -1.08
N GLU A 161 4.78 6.88 -0.86
CA GLU A 161 3.82 6.89 -1.98
C GLU A 161 3.97 8.15 -2.81
N ARG A 162 4.25 9.28 -2.17
CA ARG A 162 4.52 10.54 -2.87
C ARG A 162 5.80 10.45 -3.70
N PHE A 163 6.87 9.93 -3.11
CA PHE A 163 8.13 9.72 -3.82
C PHE A 163 7.96 8.73 -4.99
N TYR A 164 7.24 7.64 -4.77
CA TYR A 164 6.94 6.66 -5.81
C TYR A 164 6.11 7.27 -6.96
N ALA A 165 5.04 8.00 -6.63
CA ALA A 165 4.20 8.65 -7.64
C ALA A 165 4.99 9.69 -8.45
N LEU A 166 5.92 10.42 -7.82
CA LEU A 166 6.81 11.34 -8.52
C LEU A 166 7.71 10.61 -9.52
N ALA A 167 8.35 9.52 -9.10
CA ALA A 167 9.20 8.71 -9.99
C ALA A 167 8.40 8.18 -11.19
N ARG A 168 7.22 7.61 -10.93
CA ARG A 168 6.36 7.08 -11.99
C ARG A 168 5.76 8.15 -12.89
N LEU A 169 5.53 9.36 -12.37
CA LEU A 169 5.12 10.52 -13.16
C LEU A 169 6.20 10.92 -14.17
N VAL A 170 7.46 10.96 -13.73
CA VAL A 170 8.61 11.20 -14.60
C VAL A 170 8.69 10.12 -15.68
N ASP A 171 8.57 8.84 -15.31
CA ASP A 171 8.56 7.74 -16.28
C ASP A 171 7.44 7.92 -17.32
N ALA A 172 6.23 8.29 -16.88
CA ALA A 172 5.09 8.52 -17.77
C ALA A 172 5.34 9.68 -18.75
N GLN A 173 6.02 10.74 -18.31
CA GLN A 173 6.38 11.88 -19.17
C GLN A 173 7.48 11.52 -20.17
N VAL A 174 8.47 10.73 -19.74
CA VAL A 174 9.53 10.21 -20.62
C VAL A 174 8.94 9.35 -21.74
N GLN A 175 8.01 8.44 -21.43
CA GLN A 175 7.33 7.62 -22.45
C GLN A 175 6.50 8.46 -23.43
N GLN A 176 6.10 9.68 -23.03
CA GLN A 176 5.41 10.64 -23.89
C GLN A 176 6.37 11.61 -24.62
N ASN A 177 7.69 11.44 -24.50
CA ASN A 177 8.73 12.36 -25.01
C ASN A 177 8.63 13.79 -24.45
N GLN A 178 8.07 13.96 -23.25
CA GLN A 178 7.89 15.25 -22.58
C GLN A 178 9.04 15.54 -21.61
N TYR A 179 10.28 15.55 -22.12
CA TYR A 179 11.50 15.64 -21.31
C TYR A 179 11.59 16.94 -20.50
N ASP A 180 11.09 18.05 -21.03
CA ASP A 180 11.12 19.35 -20.35
C ASP A 180 10.32 19.31 -19.03
N LYS A 181 9.19 18.59 -19.00
CA LYS A 181 8.38 18.43 -17.79
C LYS A 181 9.03 17.51 -16.76
N ALA A 182 9.68 16.45 -17.24
CA ALA A 182 10.40 15.50 -16.40
C ALA A 182 11.54 16.16 -15.63
N LEU A 183 12.26 17.11 -16.26
CA LEU A 183 13.38 17.81 -15.66
C LEU A 183 12.95 18.84 -14.60
N VAL A 184 11.82 19.54 -14.78
CA VAL A 184 11.32 20.54 -13.83
C VAL A 184 10.92 19.93 -12.49
N GLN A 185 10.50 18.67 -12.47
CA GLN A 185 10.11 17.98 -11.23
C GLN A 185 11.30 17.51 -10.38
N HIS A 186 12.52 17.56 -10.91
CA HIS A 186 13.76 17.22 -10.19
C HIS A 186 14.42 18.40 -9.46
N SER A 187 14.03 19.65 -9.75
CA SER A 187 14.69 20.84 -9.19
C SER A 187 14.14 21.31 -7.84
N ASP A 188 13.00 20.79 -7.38
CA ASP A 188 12.29 21.24 -6.18
C ASP A 188 12.41 20.26 -4.98
N THR A 189 13.37 19.32 -5.00
CA THR A 189 13.69 18.41 -3.88
C THR A 189 15.09 18.66 -3.35
#